data_AF-A0A2A5SL01-F1
#
_entry.id   AF-A0A2A5SL01-F1
#
_cell.length_a   1.000
_cell.length_b   1.000
_cell.length_c   1.000
_cell.angle_alpha   90.00
_cell.angle_beta   90.00
_cell.angle_gamma   90.00
#
_symmetry.space_group_name_H-M   'P 1'
#
loop_
_entity.id
_entity.type
_entity.pdbx_description
1 polymer ?
#
loop_
_entity_poly.entity_id
_entity_poly.type
_entity_poly.pdbx_seq_one_letter_code
_entity_poly.pdbx_strand_id
1 'polypeptide(L)'
;MSVLYIPKSEVSDITPLAKCTKLTQLYLMFSKIDNIAPLKNLNNLFNLHLDSNPFTDYSPIAGLTNIEEFGSRHSNIKNISFLSNWSKLKLLYLWDNDISDFSLISNLTNLKTLELSYNDINDSSLLINYPLLTQIYLDGNNISDISPLSDINSLQYLSIFGNHISDISPLSKLSNLGTLNADNQTISLNKISVGGGIVYSRK
;
A
#
# COMPACT_ATOMS: atom_id res chain seq x y z
N MET A 1 14.62 -6.98 -24.94
CA MET A 1 14.74 -6.21 -23.69
C MET A 1 13.76 -6.80 -22.68
N SER A 2 14.24 -7.24 -21.52
CA SER A 2 13.42 -7.80 -20.43
C SER A 2 13.12 -6.76 -19.36
N VAL A 3 14.01 -5.79 -19.16
CA VAL A 3 13.87 -4.72 -18.17
C VAL A 3 13.92 -3.38 -18.89
N LEU A 4 13.01 -2.48 -18.52
CA LEU A 4 13.03 -1.09 -18.96
C LEU A 4 12.86 -0.16 -17.77
N TYR A 5 13.74 0.83 -17.67
CA TYR A 5 13.82 1.78 -16.58
C TYR A 5 13.83 3.20 -17.15
N ILE A 6 12.76 3.97 -16.90
CA ILE A 6 12.58 5.35 -17.35
C ILE A 6 12.13 6.21 -16.16
N PRO A 7 13.02 6.52 -15.19
CA PRO A 7 12.70 7.45 -14.12
C PRO A 7 12.88 8.90 -14.59
N LYS A 8 12.16 9.83 -13.96
CA LYS A 8 12.46 11.28 -13.99
C LYS A 8 12.63 11.80 -15.42
N SER A 9 11.69 11.45 -16.28
CA SER A 9 11.74 11.81 -17.69
C SER A 9 10.56 12.68 -18.10
N GLU A 10 10.77 13.49 -19.12
CA GLU A 10 9.71 14.25 -19.82
C GLU A 10 8.85 13.36 -20.73
N VAL A 11 9.01 12.03 -20.66
CA VAL A 11 8.19 11.10 -21.43
C VAL A 11 6.74 11.17 -20.96
N SER A 12 5.86 11.38 -21.92
CA SER A 12 4.40 11.28 -21.76
C SER A 12 3.82 10.18 -22.66
N ASP A 13 4.34 10.05 -23.88
CA ASP A 13 3.89 9.02 -24.83
C ASP A 13 4.67 7.71 -24.67
N ILE A 14 3.98 6.69 -24.17
CA ILE A 14 4.48 5.32 -24.07
C ILE A 14 3.85 4.35 -25.08
N THR A 15 3.17 4.85 -26.12
CA THR A 15 2.60 4.04 -27.21
C THR A 15 3.58 3.01 -27.80
N PRO A 16 4.88 3.31 -27.98
CA PRO A 16 5.84 2.32 -28.46
C PRO A 16 5.95 1.06 -27.58
N LEU A 17 5.67 1.16 -26.27
CA LEU A 17 5.77 0.02 -25.34
C LEU A 17 4.77 -1.09 -25.64
N ALA A 18 3.67 -0.81 -26.35
CA ALA A 18 2.70 -1.83 -26.75
C ALA A 18 3.33 -2.97 -27.59
N LYS A 19 4.47 -2.70 -28.24
CA LYS A 19 5.22 -3.69 -29.04
C LYS A 19 6.27 -4.44 -28.21
N CYS A 20 6.56 -4.01 -26.99
CA CYS A 20 7.60 -4.55 -26.13
C CYS A 20 7.11 -5.75 -25.30
N THR A 21 6.44 -6.72 -25.93
CA THR A 21 5.78 -7.86 -25.27
C THR A 21 6.71 -8.82 -24.52
N LYS A 22 8.04 -8.67 -24.68
CA LYS A 22 9.06 -9.42 -23.95
C LYS A 22 9.49 -8.76 -22.63
N LEU A 23 8.95 -7.59 -22.29
CA LEU A 23 9.22 -6.94 -21.00
C LEU A 23 8.69 -7.79 -19.85
N THR A 24 9.53 -7.95 -18.84
CA THR A 24 9.24 -8.63 -17.59
C THR A 24 9.30 -7.69 -16.39
N GLN A 25 10.05 -6.58 -16.52
CA GLN A 25 10.13 -5.52 -15.52
C GLN A 25 10.02 -4.16 -16.18
N LEU A 26 9.21 -3.28 -15.60
CA LEU A 26 8.95 -1.94 -16.14
C LEU A 26 8.86 -0.92 -15.02
N TYR A 27 9.70 0.11 -15.10
CA TYR A 27 9.73 1.22 -14.15
C TYR A 27 9.52 2.53 -14.91
N LEU A 28 8.37 3.15 -14.69
CA LEU A 28 7.95 4.42 -15.28
C LEU A 28 7.63 5.38 -14.14
N MET A 29 8.66 5.97 -13.53
CA MET A 29 8.50 6.74 -12.29
C MET A 29 8.80 8.21 -12.51
N PHE A 30 8.08 9.12 -11.85
CA PHE A 30 8.34 10.56 -11.90
C PHE A 30 8.34 11.12 -13.34
N SER A 31 7.27 10.84 -14.08
CA SER A 31 7.11 11.23 -15.48
C SER A 31 5.77 11.92 -15.74
N LYS A 32 5.51 12.26 -17.01
CA LYS A 32 4.30 12.98 -17.43
C LYS A 32 3.34 12.05 -18.18
N ILE A 33 3.34 10.77 -17.82
CA ILE A 33 2.51 9.76 -18.47
C ILE A 33 1.08 9.90 -17.96
N ASP A 34 0.14 10.25 -18.82
CA ASP A 34 -1.28 10.40 -18.50
C ASP A 34 -2.13 9.21 -18.98
N ASN A 35 -1.53 8.28 -19.73
CA ASN A 35 -2.22 7.14 -20.32
C ASN A 35 -1.37 5.86 -20.32
N ILE A 36 -1.86 4.83 -19.63
CA ILE A 36 -1.22 3.51 -19.54
C ILE A 36 -1.89 2.42 -20.40
N ALA A 37 -2.83 2.78 -21.29
CA ALA A 37 -3.44 1.85 -22.25
C ALA A 37 -2.44 0.99 -23.05
N PRO A 38 -1.24 1.50 -23.45
CA PRO A 38 -0.23 0.70 -24.13
C PRO A 38 0.28 -0.51 -23.32
N LEU A 39 0.11 -0.53 -21.99
CA LEU A 39 0.62 -1.61 -21.12
C LEU A 39 -0.27 -2.86 -21.10
N LYS A 40 -1.51 -2.78 -21.61
CA LYS A 40 -2.56 -3.79 -21.40
C LYS A 40 -2.23 -5.24 -21.80
N ASN A 41 -1.30 -5.41 -22.74
CA ASN A 41 -0.92 -6.72 -23.29
C ASN A 41 0.49 -7.16 -22.88
N LEU A 42 1.14 -6.46 -21.94
CA LEU A 42 2.47 -6.79 -21.45
C LEU A 42 2.41 -7.91 -20.40
N ASN A 43 1.81 -9.04 -20.78
CA ASN A 43 1.45 -10.14 -19.89
C ASN A 43 2.65 -10.87 -19.27
N ASN A 44 3.88 -10.59 -19.71
CA ASN A 44 5.11 -11.14 -19.14
C ASN A 44 5.65 -10.31 -17.97
N LEU A 45 5.05 -9.15 -17.68
CA LEU A 45 5.43 -8.32 -16.54
C LEU A 45 5.18 -9.06 -15.23
N PHE A 46 6.19 -9.09 -14.38
CA PHE A 46 6.09 -9.50 -12.98
C PHE A 46 6.51 -8.40 -12.00
N ASN A 47 7.21 -7.36 -12.47
CA ASN A 47 7.57 -6.19 -11.68
C ASN A 47 7.14 -4.92 -12.43
N LEU A 48 6.31 -4.08 -11.80
CA LEU A 48 5.75 -2.87 -12.42
C LEU A 48 5.73 -1.72 -11.40
N HIS A 49 6.46 -0.65 -11.69
CA HIS A 49 6.42 0.59 -10.91
C HIS A 49 5.97 1.76 -11.79
N LEU A 50 4.94 2.47 -11.35
CA LEU A 50 4.31 3.59 -12.07
C LEU A 50 4.26 4.88 -11.23
N ASP A 51 5.08 4.96 -10.18
CA ASP A 51 5.06 6.02 -9.18
C ASP A 51 5.07 7.43 -9.79
N SER A 52 4.30 8.35 -9.17
CA SER A 52 4.34 9.79 -9.50
C SER A 52 4.13 10.09 -10.98
N ASN A 53 2.98 9.64 -11.52
CA ASN A 53 2.47 10.03 -12.84
C ASN A 53 1.02 10.55 -12.70
N PRO A 54 0.55 11.39 -13.64
CA PRO A 54 -0.76 12.04 -13.56
C PRO A 54 -1.97 11.15 -13.93
N PHE A 55 -1.77 9.96 -14.47
CA PHE A 55 -2.88 9.07 -14.83
C PHE A 55 -3.63 8.56 -13.59
N THR A 56 -4.94 8.33 -13.73
CA THR A 56 -5.81 7.84 -12.65
C THR A 56 -6.52 6.53 -12.99
N ASP A 57 -6.53 6.15 -14.27
CA ASP A 57 -7.17 4.92 -14.75
C ASP A 57 -6.17 3.75 -14.79
N TYR A 58 -6.34 2.81 -13.86
CA TYR A 58 -5.56 1.57 -13.78
C TYR A 58 -6.24 0.38 -14.49
N SER A 59 -7.42 0.57 -15.09
CA SER A 59 -8.14 -0.50 -15.79
C SER A 59 -7.32 -1.18 -16.91
N PRO A 60 -6.40 -0.50 -17.63
CA PRO A 60 -5.62 -1.18 -18.66
C PRO A 60 -4.71 -2.28 -18.12
N ILE A 61 -4.27 -2.20 -16.87
CA ILE A 61 -3.34 -3.16 -16.27
C ILE A 61 -4.02 -4.23 -15.41
N ALA A 62 -5.35 -4.17 -15.23
CA ALA A 62 -6.09 -5.12 -14.40
C ALA A 62 -5.93 -6.58 -14.86
N GLY A 63 -5.67 -6.81 -16.16
CA GLY A 63 -5.44 -8.13 -16.76
C GLY A 63 -4.02 -8.69 -16.60
N LEU A 64 -3.07 -7.96 -16.01
CA LEU A 64 -1.67 -8.40 -15.86
C LEU A 64 -1.52 -9.38 -14.68
N THR A 65 -2.01 -10.60 -14.82
CA THR A 65 -2.08 -11.59 -13.72
C THR A 65 -0.73 -12.21 -13.30
N ASN A 66 0.38 -11.80 -13.92
CA ASN A 66 1.72 -12.28 -13.58
C ASN A 66 2.50 -11.36 -12.63
N ILE A 67 1.92 -10.23 -12.22
CA ILE A 67 2.56 -9.28 -11.31
C ILE A 67 2.83 -9.93 -9.95
N GLU A 68 4.10 -9.84 -9.53
CA GLU A 68 4.60 -10.23 -8.21
C GLU A 68 5.00 -9.01 -7.36
N GLU A 69 5.35 -7.90 -8.00
CA GLU A 69 5.72 -6.64 -7.36
C GLU A 69 5.09 -5.46 -8.08
N PHE A 70 4.40 -4.60 -7.32
CA PHE A 70 3.75 -3.40 -7.83
C PHE A 70 4.04 -2.19 -6.96
N GLY A 71 4.39 -1.08 -7.61
CA GLY A 71 4.50 0.23 -6.98
C GLY A 71 3.73 1.30 -7.74
N SER A 72 2.94 2.10 -7.03
CA SER A 72 2.31 3.29 -7.59
C SER A 72 2.09 4.34 -6.50
N ARG A 73 3.21 4.83 -6.01
CA ARG A 73 3.33 5.79 -4.91
C ARG A 73 3.02 7.20 -5.40
N HIS A 74 2.45 8.05 -4.54
CA HIS A 74 2.14 9.45 -4.87
C HIS A 74 1.37 9.56 -6.19
N SER A 75 0.24 8.85 -6.30
CA SER A 75 -0.50 8.67 -7.56
C SER A 75 -2.01 8.92 -7.45
N ASN A 76 -2.48 9.52 -6.34
CA ASN A 76 -3.88 9.85 -6.07
C ASN A 76 -4.83 8.64 -6.23
N ILE A 77 -4.37 7.43 -5.90
CA ILE A 77 -5.17 6.21 -6.02
C ILE A 77 -6.20 6.17 -4.91
N LYS A 78 -7.47 5.97 -5.28
CA LYS A 78 -8.58 5.74 -4.35
C LYS A 78 -9.11 4.31 -4.42
N ASN A 79 -9.16 3.76 -5.63
CA ASN A 79 -9.72 2.45 -5.91
C ASN A 79 -8.62 1.51 -6.40
N ILE A 80 -8.48 0.39 -5.70
CA ILE A 80 -7.46 -0.63 -5.98
C ILE A 80 -8.06 -1.93 -6.53
N SER A 81 -9.29 -1.91 -7.05
CA SER A 81 -9.98 -3.11 -7.57
C SER A 81 -9.24 -3.78 -8.72
N PHE A 82 -8.41 -3.03 -9.46
CA PHE A 82 -7.58 -3.55 -10.55
C PHE A 82 -6.55 -4.59 -10.06
N LEU A 83 -6.19 -4.56 -8.78
CA LEU A 83 -5.28 -5.52 -8.16
C LEU A 83 -5.93 -6.88 -7.86
N SER A 84 -7.27 -6.97 -7.83
CA SER A 84 -8.00 -8.14 -7.33
C SER A 84 -7.66 -9.47 -8.03
N ASN A 85 -7.16 -9.43 -9.28
CA ASN A 85 -6.79 -10.63 -10.02
C ASN A 85 -5.29 -10.98 -9.96
N TRP A 86 -4.48 -10.23 -9.20
CA TRP A 86 -3.03 -10.40 -9.14
C TRP A 86 -2.64 -11.37 -8.02
N SER A 87 -3.14 -12.60 -8.08
CA SER A 87 -2.96 -13.62 -7.04
C SER A 87 -1.49 -13.98 -6.74
N LYS A 88 -0.56 -13.61 -7.63
CA LYS A 88 0.90 -13.79 -7.45
C LYS A 88 1.59 -12.64 -6.73
N LEU A 89 0.87 -11.55 -6.43
CA LEU A 89 1.43 -10.35 -5.82
C LEU A 89 2.02 -10.67 -4.45
N LYS A 90 3.27 -10.27 -4.25
CA LYS A 90 4.05 -10.45 -3.02
C LYS A 90 4.42 -9.10 -2.39
N LEU A 91 4.68 -8.09 -3.22
CA LEU A 91 5.17 -6.80 -2.77
C LEU A 91 4.27 -5.70 -3.33
N LEU A 92 3.64 -4.93 -2.44
CA LEU A 92 2.71 -3.87 -2.81
C LEU A 92 3.12 -2.54 -2.15
N TYR A 93 3.41 -1.54 -2.97
CA TYR A 93 3.85 -0.21 -2.55
C TYR A 93 2.88 0.87 -3.03
N LEU A 94 2.04 1.37 -2.13
CA LEU A 94 1.01 2.38 -2.41
C LEU A 94 1.10 3.57 -1.45
N TRP A 95 2.31 3.88 -0.98
CA TRP A 95 2.63 5.06 -0.18
C TRP A 95 2.07 6.35 -0.81
N ASP A 96 1.49 7.22 0.02
CA ASP A 96 0.98 8.55 -0.35
C ASP A 96 -0.08 8.47 -1.46
N ASN A 97 -1.26 7.99 -1.08
CA ASN A 97 -2.44 7.89 -1.93
C ASN A 97 -3.69 8.20 -1.08
N ASP A 98 -4.88 8.06 -1.66
CA ASP A 98 -6.16 8.39 -1.00
C ASP A 98 -6.97 7.11 -0.68
N ILE A 99 -6.30 6.02 -0.28
CA ILE A 99 -6.93 4.72 -0.04
C ILE A 99 -7.50 4.68 1.38
N SER A 100 -8.79 4.39 1.52
CA SER A 100 -9.44 4.16 2.83
C SER A 100 -9.98 2.74 2.99
N ASP A 101 -10.22 2.03 1.88
CA ASP A 101 -10.73 0.67 1.84
C ASP A 101 -9.85 -0.21 0.96
N PHE A 102 -9.36 -1.31 1.54
CA PHE A 102 -8.58 -2.33 0.84
C PHE A 102 -9.22 -3.73 0.88
N SER A 103 -10.52 -3.81 1.17
CA SER A 103 -11.31 -5.06 1.16
C SER A 103 -11.28 -5.78 -0.19
N LEU A 104 -11.18 -5.02 -1.29
CA LEU A 104 -11.13 -5.54 -2.67
C LEU A 104 -9.86 -6.33 -3.00
N ILE A 105 -8.84 -6.28 -2.12
CA ILE A 105 -7.60 -7.05 -2.25
C ILE A 105 -7.40 -8.05 -1.13
N SER A 106 -8.45 -8.37 -0.37
CA SER A 106 -8.41 -9.39 0.71
C SER A 106 -7.99 -10.78 0.22
N ASN A 107 -8.13 -11.06 -1.08
CA ASN A 107 -7.74 -12.32 -1.69
C ASN A 107 -6.24 -12.43 -2.03
N LEU A 108 -5.44 -11.37 -1.85
CA LEU A 108 -4.00 -11.35 -2.16
C LEU A 108 -3.17 -12.00 -1.05
N THR A 109 -3.43 -13.27 -0.76
CA THR A 109 -2.87 -14.01 0.39
C THR A 109 -1.36 -14.31 0.29
N ASN A 110 -0.74 -14.04 -0.87
CA ASN A 110 0.70 -14.21 -1.10
C ASN A 110 1.54 -12.96 -0.71
N LEU A 111 0.91 -11.89 -0.23
CA LEU A 111 1.60 -10.67 0.19
C LEU A 111 2.61 -10.94 1.31
N LYS A 112 3.82 -10.42 1.12
CA LYS A 112 4.95 -10.44 2.05
C LYS A 112 5.32 -9.05 2.54
N THR A 113 5.13 -8.04 1.69
CA THR A 113 5.31 -6.62 2.02
C THR A 113 4.07 -5.85 1.59
N LEU A 114 3.51 -5.10 2.53
CA LEU A 114 2.40 -4.18 2.31
C LEU A 114 2.78 -2.80 2.81
N GLU A 115 2.86 -1.85 1.89
CA GLU A 115 3.13 -0.44 2.16
C GLU A 115 1.92 0.40 1.76
N LEU A 116 1.23 0.91 2.78
CA LEU A 116 0.03 1.73 2.69
C LEU A 116 0.15 3.00 3.56
N SER A 117 1.37 3.43 3.90
CA SER A 117 1.56 4.65 4.67
C SER A 117 1.07 5.89 3.92
N TYR A 118 0.65 6.90 4.66
CA TYR A 118 0.11 8.17 4.16
C TYR A 118 -1.08 7.91 3.23
N ASN A 119 -2.09 7.26 3.79
CA ASN A 119 -3.40 7.01 3.19
C ASN A 119 -4.47 7.38 4.23
N ASP A 120 -5.74 7.03 3.97
CA ASP A 120 -6.88 7.35 4.84
C ASP A 120 -7.43 6.09 5.55
N ILE A 121 -6.57 5.12 5.88
CA ILE A 121 -7.00 3.84 6.46
C ILE A 121 -7.35 4.01 7.94
N ASN A 122 -8.51 3.49 8.33
CA ASN A 122 -8.93 3.41 9.74
C ASN A 122 -9.22 1.98 10.20
N ASP A 123 -9.68 1.12 9.29
CA ASP A 123 -9.99 -0.28 9.54
C ASP A 123 -8.84 -1.18 9.10
N SER A 124 -8.15 -1.75 10.08
CA SER A 124 -7.05 -2.69 9.88
C SER A 124 -7.50 -4.16 9.95
N SER A 125 -8.80 -4.43 10.13
CA SER A 125 -9.36 -5.78 10.37
C SER A 125 -8.98 -6.79 9.28
N LEU A 126 -8.85 -6.32 8.05
CA LEU A 126 -8.51 -7.12 6.88
C LEU A 126 -7.06 -7.62 6.87
N LEU A 127 -6.17 -7.13 7.73
CA LEU A 127 -4.78 -7.59 7.82
C LEU A 127 -4.68 -9.08 8.17
N ILE A 128 -5.71 -9.64 8.82
CA ILE A 128 -5.81 -11.09 9.11
C ILE A 128 -5.79 -11.96 7.84
N ASN A 129 -6.15 -11.39 6.67
CA ASN A 129 -6.18 -12.11 5.40
C ASN A 129 -4.79 -12.31 4.78
N TYR A 130 -3.74 -11.74 5.36
CA TYR A 130 -2.38 -11.77 4.81
C TYR A 130 -1.39 -12.48 5.76
N PRO A 131 -1.55 -13.80 5.98
CA PRO A 131 -0.78 -14.54 6.97
C PRO A 131 0.72 -14.69 6.65
N LEU A 132 1.15 -14.28 5.44
CA LEU A 132 2.53 -14.33 4.99
C LEU A 132 3.27 -12.98 5.09
N LEU A 133 2.62 -11.93 5.61
CA LEU A 133 3.25 -10.62 5.76
C LEU A 133 4.47 -10.69 6.68
N THR A 134 5.59 -10.21 6.16
CA THR A 134 6.84 -10.03 6.90
C THR A 134 7.13 -8.57 7.18
N GLN A 135 6.60 -7.66 6.37
CA GLN A 135 6.82 -6.22 6.47
C GLN A 135 5.51 -5.47 6.25
N ILE A 136 5.16 -4.62 7.20
CA ILE A 136 3.96 -3.79 7.15
C ILE A 136 4.37 -2.35 7.44
N TYR A 137 3.94 -1.44 6.57
CA TYR A 137 4.11 0.00 6.71
C TYR A 137 2.74 0.66 6.58
N LEU A 138 2.30 1.29 7.67
CA LEU A 138 0.98 1.92 7.83
C LEU A 138 1.12 3.31 8.46
N ASP A 139 2.26 3.97 8.28
CA ASP A 139 2.53 5.26 8.89
C ASP A 139 1.53 6.31 8.43
N GLY A 140 1.19 7.29 9.26
CA GLY A 140 0.35 8.44 8.86
C GLY A 140 -1.03 8.04 8.34
N ASN A 141 -1.67 7.06 8.98
CA ASN A 141 -3.07 6.68 8.76
C ASN A 141 -3.92 7.04 10.00
N ASN A 142 -5.18 6.61 10.01
CA ASN A 142 -6.13 6.84 11.09
C ASN A 142 -6.42 5.57 11.91
N ILE A 143 -5.45 4.67 12.04
CA ILE A 143 -5.63 3.35 12.68
C ILE A 143 -5.61 3.49 14.20
N SER A 144 -6.56 2.85 14.89
CA SER A 144 -6.59 2.77 16.36
C SER A 144 -6.54 1.35 16.90
N ASP A 145 -7.02 0.38 16.12
CA ASP A 145 -7.00 -1.04 16.48
C ASP A 145 -5.95 -1.78 15.66
N ILE A 146 -5.11 -2.55 16.35
CA ILE A 146 -4.11 -3.44 15.75
C ILE A 146 -4.24 -4.88 16.27
N SER A 147 -5.37 -5.22 16.89
CA SER A 147 -5.72 -6.59 17.25
C SER A 147 -5.59 -7.60 16.10
N PRO A 148 -5.88 -7.26 14.82
CA PRO A 148 -5.71 -8.20 13.70
C PRO A 148 -4.27 -8.65 13.46
N LEU A 149 -3.28 -7.90 13.98
CA LEU A 149 -1.87 -8.27 13.85
C LEU A 149 -1.46 -9.43 14.75
N SER A 150 -2.25 -9.81 15.75
CA SER A 150 -1.83 -10.74 16.81
C SER A 150 -1.44 -12.14 16.32
N ASP A 151 -1.93 -12.53 15.14
CA ASP A 151 -1.73 -13.86 14.57
C ASP A 151 -0.76 -13.87 13.36
N ILE A 152 -0.22 -12.72 12.95
CA ILE A 152 0.73 -12.59 11.84
C ILE A 152 2.14 -12.94 12.34
N ASN A 153 2.34 -14.20 12.72
CA ASN A 153 3.59 -14.68 13.31
C ASN A 153 4.81 -14.57 12.37
N SER A 154 4.60 -14.36 11.06
CA SER A 154 5.66 -14.08 10.08
C SER A 154 6.20 -12.66 10.14
N LEU A 155 5.52 -11.74 10.85
CA LEU A 155 5.84 -10.32 10.85
C LEU A 155 7.22 -10.07 11.49
N GLN A 156 8.09 -9.38 10.75
CA GLN A 156 9.46 -9.06 11.16
C GLN A 156 9.66 -7.55 11.33
N TYR A 157 8.96 -6.76 10.53
CA TYR A 157 9.01 -5.30 10.54
C TYR A 157 7.60 -4.72 10.55
N LEU A 158 7.34 -3.82 11.49
CA LEU A 158 6.09 -3.06 11.58
C LEU A 158 6.39 -1.57 11.78
N SER A 159 5.87 -0.73 10.89
CA SER A 159 5.80 0.72 11.09
C SER A 159 4.35 1.16 11.09
N ILE A 160 3.94 1.79 12.20
CA ILE A 160 2.61 2.32 12.47
C ILE A 160 2.73 3.75 13.02
N PHE A 161 3.80 4.46 12.66
CA PHE A 161 4.08 5.82 13.10
C PHE A 161 2.92 6.76 12.79
N GLY A 162 2.59 7.70 13.67
CA GLY A 162 1.62 8.75 13.30
C GLY A 162 0.19 8.25 13.15
N ASN A 163 -0.24 7.29 13.98
CA ASN A 163 -1.61 6.75 14.02
C ASN A 163 -2.32 7.14 15.34
N HIS A 164 -3.40 6.43 15.71
CA HIS A 164 -4.20 6.65 16.92
C HIS A 164 -4.17 5.45 17.88
N ILE A 165 -3.06 4.70 17.91
CA ILE A 165 -2.97 3.43 18.64
C ILE A 165 -2.62 3.68 20.11
N SER A 166 -3.44 3.16 21.02
CA SER A 166 -3.20 3.24 22.46
C SER A 166 -2.81 1.90 23.10
N ASP A 167 -3.10 0.78 22.42
CA ASP A 167 -2.82 -0.57 22.92
C ASP A 167 -1.96 -1.35 21.93
N ILE A 168 -0.76 -1.70 22.37
CA ILE A 168 0.21 -2.53 21.62
C ILE A 168 0.30 -3.96 22.15
N SER A 169 -0.53 -4.34 23.13
CA SER A 169 -0.58 -5.70 23.66
C SER A 169 -0.81 -6.80 22.61
N PRO A 170 -1.50 -6.57 21.46
CA PRO A 170 -1.60 -7.57 20.40
C PRO A 170 -0.25 -8.04 19.84
N LEU A 171 0.79 -7.19 19.93
CA LEU A 171 2.13 -7.51 19.40
C LEU A 171 2.92 -8.46 20.30
N SER A 172 2.48 -8.69 21.54
CA SER A 172 3.22 -9.47 22.56
C SER A 172 3.52 -10.93 22.15
N LYS A 173 2.76 -11.49 21.20
CA LYS A 173 2.91 -12.87 20.71
C LYS A 173 3.81 -12.98 19.47
N LEU A 174 4.17 -11.85 18.84
CA LEU A 174 4.90 -11.82 17.57
C LEU A 174 6.39 -12.05 17.79
N SER A 175 6.78 -13.31 17.99
CA SER A 175 8.15 -13.71 18.33
C SER A 175 9.20 -13.39 17.25
N ASN A 176 8.77 -13.20 15.99
CA ASN A 176 9.65 -12.83 14.88
C ASN A 176 9.78 -11.32 14.67
N LEU A 177 9.02 -10.49 15.40
CA LEU A 177 9.01 -9.04 15.23
C LEU A 177 10.34 -8.45 15.72
N GLY A 178 11.23 -8.14 14.79
CA GLY A 178 12.57 -7.61 15.07
C GLY A 178 12.65 -6.08 15.07
N THR A 179 11.70 -5.39 14.44
CA THR A 179 11.68 -3.93 14.37
C THR A 179 10.26 -3.41 14.44
N LEU A 180 10.03 -2.46 15.35
CA LEU A 180 8.77 -1.76 15.54
C LEU A 180 9.03 -0.25 15.57
N ASN A 181 8.34 0.49 14.73
CA ASN A 181 8.20 1.93 14.83
C ASN A 181 6.73 2.26 15.16
N ALA A 182 6.48 2.69 16.39
CA ALA A 182 5.16 3.05 16.88
C ALA A 182 5.12 4.48 17.44
N ASP A 183 6.07 5.32 17.06
CA ASP A 183 6.15 6.69 17.57
C ASP A 183 4.98 7.55 17.06
N ASN A 184 4.76 8.70 17.70
CA ASN A 184 3.77 9.70 17.30
C ASN A 184 2.31 9.21 17.26
N GLN A 185 1.89 8.37 18.21
CA GLN A 185 0.47 8.03 18.37
C GLN A 185 -0.31 9.19 18.97
N THR A 186 -1.30 9.71 18.24
CA THR A 186 -2.21 10.76 18.71
C THR A 186 -3.48 10.12 19.25
N ILE A 187 -3.68 10.12 20.57
CA ILE A 187 -4.85 9.49 21.19
C ILE A 187 -5.90 10.56 21.51
N SER A 188 -7.10 10.43 20.93
CA SER A 188 -8.23 11.27 21.32
C SER A 188 -8.79 10.81 22.66
N LEU A 189 -8.67 11.65 23.70
CA LEU A 189 -9.30 11.38 24.99
C LEU A 189 -10.80 11.72 24.92
N ASN A 190 -11.60 10.92 25.63
CA ASN A 190 -13.02 11.22 25.82
C ASN A 190 -13.18 12.60 26.49
N LYS A 191 -14.08 13.44 25.95
CA LYS A 191 -14.44 14.71 26.59
C LYS A 191 -15.02 14.42 27.98
N ILE A 192 -14.34 14.86 29.03
CA ILE A 192 -14.88 14.89 30.38
C ILE A 192 -15.41 16.29 30.70
N SER A 193 -16.57 16.37 31.35
CA SER A 193 -17.06 17.63 31.91
C SER A 193 -16.44 17.82 33.29
N VAL A 194 -15.71 18.92 33.50
CA VAL A 194 -15.13 19.26 34.79
C VAL A 194 -15.76 20.57 35.24
N GLY A 195 -16.60 20.53 36.28
CA GLY A 195 -17.15 21.74 36.92
C GLY A 195 -17.91 22.70 36.00
N GLY A 196 -18.79 22.20 35.12
CA GLY A 196 -19.63 23.04 34.26
C GLY A 196 -18.90 23.68 33.06
N GLY A 197 -17.61 23.39 32.86
CA GLY A 197 -16.84 23.77 31.68
C GLY A 197 -16.34 22.56 30.90
N ILE A 198 -16.21 22.70 29.58
CA ILE A 198 -15.57 21.72 28.71
C ILE A 198 -14.07 21.98 28.72
N VAL A 199 -13.27 21.02 29.18
CA VAL A 199 -11.80 21.07 29.10
C VAL A 199 -11.36 20.28 27.85
N TYR A 200 -10.56 20.89 26.99
CA TYR A 200 -9.88 20.20 25.91
C TYR A 200 -8.51 19.75 26.41
N SER A 201 -8.25 18.44 26.46
CA SER A 201 -6.89 17.94 26.64
C SER A 201 -6.16 17.98 25.30
N ARG A 202 -5.12 18.82 25.19
CA ARG A 202 -4.15 18.72 24.09
C ARG A 202 -3.01 17.81 24.52
N LYS A 203 -2.80 16.72 23.79
CA LYS A 203 -1.46 16.16 23.51
C LYS A 203 -1.46 15.72 22.06
#